data_AF-A0A971BAN7-F1
#
_entry.id   AF-A0A971BAN7-F1
#
_cell.length_a   1.000
_cell.length_b   1.000
_cell.length_c   1.000
_cell.angle_alpha   90.00
_cell.angle_beta   90.00
_cell.angle_gamma   90.00
#
_symmetry.space_group_name_H-M   'P 1'
#
loop_
_entity.id
_entity.type
_entity.pdbx_description
1 polymer ?
#
loop_
_entity_poly.entity_id
_entity_poly.type
_entity_poly.pdbx_seq_one_letter_code
_entity_poly.pdbx_strand_id
1 'polypeptide(L)'
;MRTIDKPYFYEQTINRSRFICSLYPINNLDEANQILAQTRKQYYDATHNCYAYILGDAGEVTKNSDDKEPAQTAGIVIYEVLKKHNLTNILAIVTRYYGGIKLGAGGLIRAYSSSTSQAVNQAELLEIIPCLVIEITYDYVYSNAISALFTPEQELEKNFADQISFKYLIPAHEKDKIIEKITSITKNTATFKILQEITKPLKNPN
;
A
#
# COMPACT_ATOMS: atom_id res chain seq x y z
N MET A 1 4.86 7.89 4.95
CA MET A 1 4.94 6.41 4.98
C MET A 1 4.51 5.90 3.63
N ARG A 2 4.78 4.63 3.35
CA ARG A 2 4.48 4.02 2.06
C ARG A 2 3.61 2.78 2.22
N THR A 3 2.98 2.35 1.14
CA THR A 3 2.28 1.07 1.04
C THR A 3 2.31 0.56 -0.40
N ILE A 4 1.60 -0.51 -0.71
CA ILE A 4 1.41 -1.06 -2.06
C ILE A 4 -0.07 -0.95 -2.45
N ASP A 5 -0.38 -0.87 -3.75
CA ASP A 5 -1.79 -0.83 -4.23
C ASP A 5 -2.37 -2.22 -4.50
N LYS A 6 -1.51 -3.20 -4.80
CA LYS A 6 -1.89 -4.57 -5.15
C LYS A 6 -0.88 -5.56 -4.55
N PRO A 7 -1.28 -6.83 -4.37
CA PRO A 7 -0.36 -7.85 -3.91
C PRO A 7 0.84 -8.02 -4.83
N TYR A 8 2.00 -8.35 -4.26
CA TYR A 8 3.23 -8.64 -4.98
C TYR A 8 3.87 -9.93 -4.48
N PHE A 9 4.41 -10.73 -5.40
CA PHE A 9 4.99 -12.03 -5.10
C PHE A 9 6.42 -12.09 -5.61
N TYR A 10 7.33 -12.52 -4.74
CA TYR A 10 8.72 -12.76 -5.07
C TYR A 10 9.15 -14.12 -4.56
N GLU A 11 9.86 -14.87 -5.41
CA GLU A 11 10.39 -16.17 -5.04
C GLU A 11 11.91 -16.20 -5.23
N GLN A 12 12.60 -16.88 -4.32
CA GLN A 12 13.99 -17.26 -4.50
C GLN A 12 14.30 -18.61 -3.84
N THR A 13 15.40 -19.21 -4.27
CA THR A 13 15.93 -20.45 -3.68
C THR A 13 17.31 -20.20 -3.08
N ILE A 14 17.49 -20.55 -1.80
CA ILE A 14 18.74 -20.41 -1.05
C ILE A 14 19.09 -21.76 -0.44
N ASN A 15 20.25 -22.32 -0.80
CA ASN A 15 20.71 -23.65 -0.35
C ASN A 15 19.59 -24.71 -0.45
N ARG A 16 18.98 -24.81 -1.64
CA ARG A 16 17.85 -25.69 -1.98
C ARG A 16 16.54 -25.40 -1.25
N SER A 17 16.51 -24.52 -0.25
CA SER A 17 15.27 -24.10 0.40
C SER A 17 14.60 -23.02 -0.45
N ARG A 18 13.32 -23.18 -0.74
CA ARG A 18 12.52 -22.21 -1.51
C ARG A 18 11.84 -21.23 -0.56
N PHE A 19 11.93 -19.95 -0.85
CA PHE A 19 11.31 -18.86 -0.10
C PHE A 19 10.41 -18.05 -1.04
N ILE A 20 9.12 -17.98 -0.72
CA ILE A 20 8.12 -17.22 -1.47
C ILE A 20 7.65 -16.10 -0.55
N CYS A 21 8.05 -14.86 -0.82
CA CYS A 21 7.55 -13.67 -0.15
C CYS A 21 6.31 -13.15 -0.88
N SER A 22 5.20 -13.07 -0.16
CA SER A 22 3.94 -12.50 -0.61
C SER A 22 3.67 -11.23 0.19
N LEU A 23 3.58 -10.10 -0.49
CA LEU A 23 3.18 -8.81 0.07
C LEU A 23 1.72 -8.55 -0.26
N TYR A 24 0.95 -8.07 0.69
CA TYR A 24 -0.45 -7.71 0.53
C TYR A 24 -0.72 -6.33 1.14
N PRO A 25 -1.44 -5.44 0.43
CA PRO A 25 -2.06 -4.30 1.09
C PRO A 25 -3.14 -4.81 2.03
N ILE A 26 -3.26 -4.22 3.21
CA ILE A 26 -4.29 -4.56 4.20
C ILE A 26 -4.83 -3.30 4.84
N ASN A 27 -6.14 -3.24 5.06
CA ASN A 27 -6.81 -2.07 5.63
C ASN A 27 -7.29 -2.31 7.06
N ASN A 28 -7.39 -3.58 7.48
CA ASN A 28 -7.80 -3.95 8.82
C ASN A 28 -7.27 -5.34 9.22
N LEU A 29 -7.48 -5.70 10.48
CA LEU A 29 -7.04 -6.98 11.04
C LEU A 29 -7.79 -8.18 10.45
N ASP A 30 -9.06 -8.03 10.09
CA ASP A 30 -9.86 -9.13 9.55
C ASP A 30 -9.34 -9.55 8.17
N GLU A 31 -9.02 -8.59 7.32
CA GLU A 31 -8.37 -8.80 6.02
C GLU A 31 -7.03 -9.54 6.18
N ALA A 32 -6.18 -9.08 7.11
CA ALA A 32 -4.91 -9.74 7.41
C ALA A 32 -5.10 -11.20 7.85
N ASN A 33 -6.06 -11.46 8.73
CA ASN A 33 -6.36 -12.81 9.22
C ASN A 33 -6.91 -13.72 8.11
N GLN A 34 -7.77 -13.18 7.24
CA GLN A 34 -8.30 -13.91 6.08
C GLN A 34 -7.18 -14.30 5.11
N ILE A 35 -6.29 -13.37 4.77
CA ILE A 35 -5.15 -13.63 3.86
C ILE A 35 -4.19 -14.66 4.47
N LEU A 36 -3.92 -14.58 5.78
CA LEU A 36 -3.11 -15.58 6.49
C LEU A 36 -3.74 -16.97 6.42
N ALA A 37 -5.05 -17.07 6.63
CA ALA A 37 -5.78 -18.35 6.54
C ALA A 37 -5.79 -18.90 5.10
N GLN A 38 -5.95 -18.04 4.09
CA GLN A 38 -5.89 -18.42 2.68
C GLN A 38 -4.48 -18.90 2.30
N THR A 39 -3.44 -18.16 2.68
CA THR A 39 -2.04 -18.52 2.42
C THR A 39 -1.68 -19.87 3.03
N ARG A 40 -2.12 -20.14 4.27
CA ARG A 40 -1.95 -21.46 4.92
C ARG A 40 -2.65 -22.59 4.19
N LYS A 41 -3.81 -22.34 3.56
CA LYS A 41 -4.52 -23.35 2.75
C LYS A 41 -3.83 -23.56 1.39
N GLN A 42 -3.40 -22.48 0.76
CA GLN A 42 -2.70 -22.51 -0.53
C GLN A 42 -1.36 -23.26 -0.42
N TYR A 43 -0.58 -22.97 0.62
CA TYR A 43 0.71 -23.59 0.89
C TYR A 43 0.64 -24.50 2.12
N TYR A 44 -0.34 -25.42 2.11
CA TYR A 44 -0.61 -26.33 3.23
C TYR A 44 0.56 -27.28 3.54
N ASP A 45 1.40 -27.55 2.54
CA ASP A 45 2.56 -28.43 2.60
C ASP A 45 3.89 -27.68 2.84
N ALA A 46 3.83 -26.34 2.99
CA ALA A 46 5.00 -25.56 3.34
C ALA A 46 5.52 -25.91 4.74
N THR A 47 6.83 -25.78 4.92
CA THR A 47 7.48 -26.01 6.22
C THR A 47 7.09 -24.92 7.21
N HIS A 48 7.10 -23.66 6.77
CA HIS A 48 6.78 -22.49 7.58
C HIS A 48 6.10 -21.40 6.73
N ASN A 49 5.13 -20.72 7.32
CA ASN A 49 4.47 -19.52 6.81
C ASN A 49 4.71 -18.37 7.80
N CYS A 50 5.95 -17.89 7.86
CA CYS A 50 6.34 -16.79 8.75
C CYS A 50 5.79 -15.49 8.21
N TYR A 51 5.41 -14.55 9.08
CA TYR A 51 4.80 -13.31 8.62
C TYR A 51 5.09 -12.13 9.54
N ALA A 52 4.89 -10.93 9.01
CA ALA A 52 4.72 -9.72 9.78
C ALA A 52 3.73 -8.77 9.10
N TYR A 53 3.04 -7.96 9.87
CA TYR A 53 2.23 -6.87 9.36
C TYR A 53 2.41 -5.59 10.18
N ILE A 54 2.21 -4.46 9.50
CA ILE A 54 2.17 -3.11 10.06
C ILE A 54 0.88 -2.48 9.55
N LEU A 55 0.05 -1.98 10.45
CA LEU A 55 -1.26 -1.42 10.14
C LEU A 55 -1.48 -0.11 10.89
N GLY A 56 -2.13 0.81 10.20
CA GLY A 56 -2.54 2.11 10.72
C GLY A 56 -1.67 3.28 10.25
N ASP A 57 -2.20 4.48 10.47
CA ASP A 57 -1.63 5.75 9.97
C ASP A 57 -0.33 6.15 10.67
N ALA A 58 0.08 5.45 11.72
CA ALA A 58 1.40 5.57 12.34
C ALA A 58 2.06 4.19 12.57
N GLY A 59 1.49 3.12 12.01
CA GLY A 59 1.93 1.75 12.27
C GLY A 59 1.63 1.30 13.70
N GLU A 60 0.54 1.78 14.28
CA GLU A 60 0.12 1.53 15.67
C GLU A 60 -0.18 0.05 15.96
N VAL A 61 -0.56 -0.72 14.94
CA VAL A 61 -0.86 -2.14 15.09
C VAL A 61 0.17 -2.95 14.33
N THR A 62 1.01 -3.69 15.05
CA THR A 62 2.04 -4.54 14.47
C THR A 62 1.98 -5.95 15.03
N LYS A 63 2.38 -6.92 14.22
CA LYS A 63 2.57 -8.30 14.66
C LYS A 63 3.60 -8.98 13.79
N ASN A 64 4.31 -9.94 14.37
CA ASN A 64 5.17 -10.84 13.64
C ASN A 64 5.07 -12.27 14.20
N SER A 65 5.43 -13.25 13.39
CA SER A 65 5.43 -14.66 13.77
C SER A 65 6.52 -15.43 13.03
N ASP A 66 7.29 -16.21 13.77
CA ASP A 66 8.28 -17.14 13.22
C ASP A 66 7.65 -18.45 12.69
N ASP A 67 6.35 -18.70 12.91
CA ASP A 67 5.64 -19.92 12.47
C ASP A 67 6.46 -21.23 12.63
N LYS A 68 6.99 -21.46 13.83
CA LYS A 68 7.84 -22.62 14.22
C LYS A 68 9.28 -22.61 13.68
N GLU A 69 9.71 -21.59 12.95
CA GLU A 69 11.15 -21.33 12.80
C GLU A 69 11.78 -21.05 14.18
N PRO A 70 13.11 -21.20 14.33
CA PRO A 70 13.80 -20.75 15.52
C PRO A 70 13.46 -19.29 15.86
N ALA A 71 13.29 -19.00 17.15
CA ALA A 71 12.87 -17.70 17.61
C ALA A 71 13.75 -16.56 17.06
N GLN A 72 13.11 -15.47 16.64
CA GLN A 72 13.74 -14.26 16.12
C GLN A 72 14.54 -14.44 14.81
N THR A 73 14.26 -15.50 14.05
CA THR A 73 14.97 -15.73 12.78
C THR A 73 14.15 -15.40 11.53
N ALA A 74 12.83 -15.19 11.66
CA ALA A 74 11.95 -14.98 10.52
C ALA A 74 10.98 -13.80 10.72
N GLY A 75 10.00 -13.91 11.63
CA GLY A 75 8.93 -12.93 11.80
C GLY A 75 9.46 -11.52 12.08
N ILE A 76 10.31 -11.39 13.10
CA ILE A 76 10.92 -10.09 13.44
C ILE A 76 11.78 -9.55 12.29
N VAL A 77 12.45 -10.43 11.55
CA VAL A 77 13.29 -10.06 10.40
C VAL A 77 12.45 -9.47 9.26
N ILE A 78 11.30 -10.09 8.97
CA ILE A 78 10.33 -9.57 7.99
C ILE A 78 9.84 -8.19 8.44
N TYR A 79 9.45 -8.05 9.72
CA TYR A 79 9.00 -6.77 10.28
C TYR A 79 10.05 -5.66 10.15
N GLU A 80 11.31 -5.92 10.51
CA GLU A 80 12.37 -4.92 10.42
C GLU A 80 12.63 -4.46 8.97
N VAL A 81 12.46 -5.35 7.98
CA VAL A 81 12.51 -4.94 6.57
C VAL A 81 11.36 -4.00 6.24
N LEU A 82 10.11 -4.36 6.58
CA LEU A 82 8.95 -3.50 6.31
C LEU A 82 9.12 -2.11 6.96
N LYS A 83 9.55 -2.09 8.22
CA LYS A 83 9.79 -0.87 8.98
C LYS A 83 10.91 -0.02 8.38
N LYS A 84 12.03 -0.64 7.98
CA LYS A 84 13.16 0.06 7.32
C LYS A 84 12.74 0.72 6.02
N HIS A 85 11.80 0.13 5.29
CA HIS A 85 11.22 0.69 4.08
C HIS A 85 10.06 1.68 4.34
N ASN A 86 9.81 2.02 5.61
CA ASN A 86 8.77 2.95 6.04
C ASN A 86 7.36 2.54 5.55
N LEU A 87 7.09 1.23 5.52
CA LEU A 87 5.82 0.67 5.04
C LEU A 87 4.79 0.52 6.16
N THR A 88 3.53 0.79 5.84
CA THR A 88 2.35 0.52 6.69
C THR A 88 1.18 0.01 5.83
N ASN A 89 0.09 -0.40 6.48
CA ASN A 89 -1.07 -1.03 5.85
C ASN A 89 -0.65 -2.19 4.94
N ILE A 90 0.28 -3.01 5.45
CA ILE A 90 0.95 -4.06 4.69
C ILE A 90 1.11 -5.33 5.52
N LEU A 91 0.90 -6.46 4.87
CA LEU A 91 1.18 -7.80 5.36
C LEU A 91 2.23 -8.45 4.46
N ALA A 92 3.30 -8.96 5.06
CA ALA A 92 4.28 -9.80 4.37
C ALA A 92 4.24 -11.22 4.94
N ILE A 93 4.09 -12.21 4.08
CA ILE A 93 4.16 -13.63 4.42
C ILE A 93 5.31 -14.24 3.62
N VAL A 94 6.27 -14.87 4.31
CA VAL A 94 7.35 -15.62 3.68
C VAL A 94 7.11 -17.11 3.92
N THR A 95 6.66 -17.76 2.86
CA THR A 95 6.43 -19.20 2.79
C THR A 95 7.75 -19.90 2.50
N ARG A 96 8.15 -20.84 3.35
CA ARG A 96 9.39 -21.60 3.20
C ARG A 96 9.12 -23.08 2.96
N TYR A 97 9.79 -23.64 1.96
CA TYR A 97 9.94 -25.08 1.77
C TYR A 97 11.38 -25.49 2.08
N TYR A 98 11.57 -26.39 3.05
CA TYR A 98 12.89 -26.86 3.45
C TYR A 98 13.56 -27.70 2.35
N GLY A 99 14.79 -27.33 1.98
CA GLY A 99 15.54 -27.97 0.90
C GLY A 99 16.50 -29.09 1.29
N GLY A 100 16.44 -29.58 2.53
CA GLY A 100 17.37 -30.61 3.02
C GLY A 100 18.71 -30.08 3.58
N ILE A 101 19.01 -28.78 3.43
CA ILE A 101 20.23 -28.15 3.95
C ILE A 101 19.88 -27.16 5.06
N LYS A 102 20.43 -27.37 6.26
CA LYS A 102 20.26 -26.45 7.40
C LYS A 102 21.00 -25.15 7.13
N LEU A 103 20.29 -24.02 7.29
CA LEU A 103 20.84 -22.68 7.11
C LEU A 103 21.52 -22.11 8.37
N GLY A 104 21.18 -22.64 9.55
CA GLY A 104 21.52 -22.02 10.84
C GLY A 104 20.81 -20.67 11.04
N ALA A 105 20.86 -20.13 12.27
CA ALA A 105 20.14 -18.89 12.61
C ALA A 105 20.53 -17.71 11.71
N GLY A 106 21.83 -17.47 11.51
CA GLY A 106 22.32 -16.39 10.65
C GLY A 106 21.95 -16.57 9.17
N GLY A 107 21.86 -17.81 8.68
CA GLY A 107 21.41 -18.09 7.32
C GLY A 107 19.91 -17.84 7.13
N LEU A 108 19.09 -18.19 8.12
CA LEU A 108 17.65 -17.90 8.12
C LEU A 108 17.39 -16.39 8.12
N ILE A 109 18.04 -15.66 9.02
CA ILE A 109 17.92 -14.19 9.10
C ILE A 109 18.23 -13.57 7.73
N ARG A 110 19.34 -13.96 7.08
CA ARG A 110 19.68 -13.45 5.75
C ARG A 110 18.65 -13.83 4.69
N ALA A 111 18.12 -15.06 4.72
CA ALA A 111 17.14 -15.53 3.75
C ALA A 111 15.78 -14.82 3.86
N TYR A 112 15.24 -14.67 5.08
CA TYR A 112 14.00 -13.94 5.32
C TYR A 112 14.15 -12.45 4.99
N SER A 113 15.26 -11.84 5.42
CA SER A 113 15.55 -10.44 5.12
C SER A 113 15.66 -10.19 3.62
N SER A 114 16.45 -11.00 2.90
CA SER A 114 16.63 -10.82 1.46
C SER A 114 15.35 -11.08 0.68
N SER A 115 14.55 -12.09 1.04
CA SER A 115 13.29 -12.41 0.36
C SER A 115 12.30 -11.25 0.48
N THR A 116 12.16 -10.72 1.70
CA THR A 116 11.26 -9.58 1.97
C THR A 116 11.76 -8.33 1.27
N SER A 117 13.07 -8.05 1.34
CA SER A 117 13.64 -6.83 0.74
C SER A 117 13.51 -6.84 -0.79
N GLN A 118 13.73 -8.00 -1.42
CA GLN A 118 13.56 -8.14 -2.87
C GLN A 118 12.11 -7.95 -3.30
N ALA A 119 11.15 -8.52 -2.55
CA ALA A 119 9.73 -8.29 -2.80
C ALA A 119 9.37 -6.80 -2.70
N VAL A 120 9.83 -6.13 -1.63
CA VAL A 120 9.55 -4.70 -1.41
C VAL A 120 10.18 -3.82 -2.50
N ASN A 121 11.42 -4.11 -2.91
CA ASN A 121 12.12 -3.31 -3.91
C ASN A 121 11.53 -3.42 -5.32
N GLN A 122 10.85 -4.53 -5.62
CA GLN A 122 10.24 -4.77 -6.92
C GLN A 122 8.74 -4.43 -6.95
N ALA A 123 8.10 -4.31 -5.79
CA ALA A 123 6.72 -3.85 -5.68
C ALA A 123 6.61 -2.36 -6.02
N GLU A 124 5.47 -1.97 -6.59
CA GLU A 124 5.11 -0.58 -6.83
C GLU A 124 4.71 0.08 -5.50
N LEU A 125 5.56 0.95 -4.96
CA LEU A 125 5.34 1.61 -3.68
C LEU A 125 4.64 2.96 -3.84
N LEU A 126 3.55 3.14 -3.10
CA LEU A 126 2.80 4.40 -3.03
C LEU A 126 3.15 5.18 -1.77
N GLU A 127 3.25 6.50 -1.89
CA GLU A 127 3.32 7.39 -0.73
C GLU A 127 1.93 7.58 -0.14
N ILE A 128 1.84 7.51 1.17
CA ILE A 128 0.66 7.86 1.95
C ILE A 128 0.80 9.33 2.34
N ILE A 129 -0.06 10.16 1.78
CA ILE A 129 -0.02 11.61 1.94
C ILE A 129 -1.37 12.15 2.42
N PRO A 130 -1.38 13.30 3.11
CA PRO A 130 -2.60 14.03 3.39
C PRO A 130 -3.24 14.49 2.08
N CYS A 131 -4.52 14.19 1.92
CA CYS A 131 -5.35 14.55 0.79
C CYS A 131 -6.59 15.31 1.25
N LEU A 132 -7.09 16.18 0.39
CA LEU A 132 -8.35 16.90 0.57
C LEU A 132 -9.37 16.34 -0.41
N VAL A 133 -10.57 16.08 0.11
CA VAL A 133 -11.74 15.92 -0.76
C VAL A 133 -12.30 17.32 -1.00
N ILE A 134 -12.14 17.80 -2.23
CA ILE A 134 -12.62 19.09 -2.67
C ILE A 134 -13.82 18.90 -3.58
N GLU A 135 -14.90 19.61 -3.28
CA GLU A 135 -16.04 19.77 -4.15
C GLU A 135 -15.80 20.99 -5.04
N ILE A 136 -15.90 20.81 -6.35
CA ILE A 136 -15.68 21.85 -7.35
C ILE A 136 -16.95 21.98 -8.18
N THR A 137 -17.51 23.19 -8.17
CA THR A 137 -18.69 23.55 -8.96
C THR A 137 -18.28 24.43 -10.13
N TYR A 138 -18.69 24.08 -11.35
CA TYR A 138 -18.35 24.80 -12.57
C TYR A 138 -19.34 24.52 -13.71
N ASP A 139 -19.34 25.37 -14.75
CA ASP A 139 -20.16 25.18 -15.95
C ASP A 139 -19.72 23.97 -16.79
N TYR A 140 -20.69 23.24 -17.37
CA TYR A 140 -20.46 22.03 -18.17
C TYR A 140 -19.38 22.18 -19.25
N VAL A 141 -19.28 23.38 -19.86
CA VAL A 141 -18.30 23.69 -20.90
C VAL A 141 -16.85 23.44 -20.46
N TYR A 142 -16.56 23.49 -19.16
CA TYR A 142 -15.22 23.27 -18.60
C TYR A 142 -14.94 21.81 -18.17
N SER A 143 -15.93 20.91 -18.26
CA SER A 143 -15.83 19.56 -17.69
C SER A 143 -14.63 18.77 -18.21
N ASN A 144 -14.41 18.73 -19.53
CA ASN A 144 -13.27 18.02 -20.11
C ASN A 144 -11.92 18.63 -19.69
N ALA A 145 -11.84 19.95 -19.58
CA ALA A 145 -10.61 20.64 -19.20
C ALA A 145 -10.26 20.39 -17.72
N ILE A 146 -11.27 20.34 -16.85
CA ILE A 146 -11.08 20.08 -15.42
C ILE A 146 -10.83 18.59 -15.17
N SER A 147 -11.58 17.68 -15.81
CA SER A 147 -11.37 16.24 -15.66
C SER A 147 -9.97 15.80 -16.11
N ALA A 148 -9.41 16.47 -17.13
CA ALA A 148 -8.05 16.20 -17.61
C ALA A 148 -6.95 16.57 -16.59
N LEU A 149 -7.28 17.27 -15.50
CA LEU A 149 -6.34 17.57 -14.43
C LEU A 149 -6.19 16.44 -13.42
N PHE A 150 -7.09 15.45 -13.44
CA PHE A 150 -7.20 14.43 -12.40
C PHE A 150 -7.14 13.04 -13.01
N THR A 151 -6.58 12.08 -12.26
CA THR A 151 -6.69 10.67 -12.64
C THR A 151 -8.07 10.10 -12.26
N PRO A 152 -8.50 8.97 -12.85
CA PRO A 152 -9.76 8.33 -12.48
C PRO A 152 -9.89 8.02 -10.97
N GLU A 153 -8.78 7.69 -10.31
CA GLU A 153 -8.73 7.41 -8.86
C GLU A 153 -8.94 8.66 -8.00
N GLN A 154 -8.69 9.84 -8.56
CA GLN A 154 -8.92 11.13 -7.92
C GLN A 154 -10.35 11.64 -8.09
N GLU A 155 -11.14 11.07 -9.01
CA GLU A 155 -12.53 11.47 -9.24
C GLU A 155 -13.48 10.61 -8.40
N LEU A 156 -14.03 11.20 -7.33
CA LEU A 156 -14.76 10.44 -6.30
C LEU A 156 -16.26 10.34 -6.57
N GLU A 157 -16.88 11.40 -7.10
CA GLU A 157 -18.34 11.45 -7.29
C GLU A 157 -18.74 12.51 -8.33
N LYS A 158 -19.77 12.20 -9.14
CA LYS A 158 -20.36 13.09 -10.16
C LYS A 158 -21.81 13.41 -9.79
N ASN A 159 -22.11 14.65 -9.42
CA ASN A 159 -23.49 15.10 -9.22
C ASN A 159 -23.91 16.03 -10.36
N PHE A 160 -24.82 15.54 -11.21
CA PHE A 160 -25.31 16.24 -12.40
C PHE A 160 -26.63 16.98 -12.12
N ALA A 161 -26.60 17.96 -11.22
CA ALA A 161 -27.70 18.92 -11.04
C ALA A 161 -27.57 20.13 -11.99
N ASP A 162 -28.40 21.17 -11.83
CA ASP A 162 -28.38 22.41 -12.64
C ASP A 162 -27.02 23.13 -12.66
N GLN A 163 -26.20 22.91 -11.62
CA GLN A 163 -24.76 23.16 -11.62
C GLN A 163 -24.04 21.84 -11.36
N ILE A 164 -22.97 21.58 -12.09
CA ILE A 164 -22.24 20.33 -11.94
C ILE A 164 -21.27 20.48 -10.79
N SER A 165 -21.43 19.62 -9.80
CA SER A 165 -20.52 19.50 -8.68
C SER A 165 -19.80 18.16 -8.79
N PHE A 166 -18.47 18.22 -8.84
CA PHE A 166 -17.61 17.04 -8.81
C PHE A 166 -16.75 17.04 -7.56
N LYS A 167 -16.61 15.87 -6.95
CA LYS A 167 -15.69 15.67 -5.82
C LYS A 167 -14.39 15.09 -6.34
N TYR A 168 -13.29 15.78 -6.06
CA TYR A 168 -11.95 15.34 -6.38
C TYR A 168 -11.11 15.12 -5.12
N LEU A 169 -10.23 14.12 -5.17
CA LEU A 169 -9.20 13.87 -4.18
C LEU A 169 -7.88 14.49 -4.65
N ILE A 170 -7.39 15.49 -3.91
CA ILE A 170 -6.15 16.18 -4.26
C ILE A 170 -5.15 16.11 -3.12
N PRO A 171 -3.83 16.05 -3.39
CA PRO A 171 -2.84 16.22 -2.35
C PRO A 171 -3.03 17.56 -1.63
N ALA A 172 -3.02 17.55 -0.29
CA ALA A 172 -3.27 18.78 0.49
C ALA A 172 -2.24 19.88 0.17
N HIS A 173 -1.00 19.49 -0.14
CA HIS A 173 0.09 20.40 -0.50
C HIS A 173 -0.05 21.00 -1.92
N GLU A 174 -0.88 20.43 -2.79
CA GLU A 174 -1.13 20.95 -4.14
C GLU A 174 -2.40 21.81 -4.23
N LYS A 175 -3.13 21.97 -3.10
CA LYS A 175 -4.43 22.63 -3.05
C LYS A 175 -4.43 23.99 -3.76
N ASP A 176 -3.52 24.88 -3.39
CA ASP A 176 -3.51 26.25 -3.92
C ASP A 176 -3.19 26.28 -5.42
N LYS A 177 -2.21 25.47 -5.85
CA LYS A 177 -1.84 25.30 -7.27
C LYS A 177 -3.01 24.79 -8.13
N ILE A 178 -3.77 23.82 -7.63
CA ILE A 178 -4.93 23.27 -8.34
C ILE A 178 -6.07 24.29 -8.40
N ILE A 179 -6.35 24.97 -7.29
CA ILE A 179 -7.36 26.04 -7.24
C ILE A 179 -7.02 27.16 -8.23
N GLU A 180 -5.78 27.63 -8.27
CA GLU A 180 -5.31 28.65 -9.22
C GLU A 180 -5.50 28.20 -10.67
N LYS A 181 -5.11 26.96 -10.99
CA LYS A 181 -5.24 26.40 -12.34
C LYS A 181 -6.70 26.33 -12.79
N ILE A 182 -7.60 25.85 -11.93
CA ILE A 182 -9.04 25.75 -12.23
C ILE A 182 -9.67 27.14 -12.33
N THR A 183 -9.27 28.07 -11.46
CA THR A 183 -9.72 29.47 -11.49
C THR A 183 -9.35 30.11 -12.83
N SER A 184 -8.15 29.86 -13.35
CA SER A 184 -7.70 30.33 -14.67
C SER A 184 -8.53 29.73 -15.80
N ILE A 185 -8.76 28.40 -15.80
CA ILE A 185 -9.55 27.71 -16.83
C ILE A 185 -11.00 28.23 -16.88
N THR A 186 -11.60 28.41 -15.71
CA THR A 186 -13.01 28.81 -15.57
C THR A 186 -13.22 30.32 -15.58
N LYS A 187 -12.15 31.11 -15.78
CA LYS A 187 -12.23 32.58 -15.74
C LYS A 187 -12.88 33.09 -14.45
N ASN A 188 -12.50 32.48 -13.32
CA ASN A 188 -12.95 32.82 -11.97
C ASN A 188 -14.44 32.58 -11.68
N THR A 189 -15.10 31.68 -12.42
CA THR A 189 -16.50 31.30 -12.15
C THR A 189 -16.64 30.03 -11.31
N ALA A 190 -15.58 29.23 -11.17
CA ALA A 190 -15.62 28.04 -10.33
C ALA A 190 -15.71 28.38 -8.83
N THR A 191 -16.44 27.56 -8.08
CA THR A 191 -16.44 27.60 -6.62
C THR A 191 -15.88 26.32 -6.03
N PHE A 192 -15.20 26.44 -4.89
CA PHE A 192 -14.51 25.35 -4.24
C PHE A 192 -15.00 25.19 -2.80
N LYS A 193 -15.23 23.95 -2.37
CA LYS A 193 -15.58 23.62 -0.99
C LYS A 193 -14.78 22.42 -0.51
N ILE A 194 -14.01 22.58 0.55
CA ILE A 194 -13.29 21.47 1.19
C ILE A 194 -14.31 20.69 2.03
N LEU A 195 -14.48 19.41 1.74
CA LEU A 195 -15.43 18.55 2.44
C LEU A 195 -14.78 17.84 3.63
N GLN A 196 -13.57 17.32 3.44
CA GLN A 196 -12.83 16.59 4.45
C GLN A 196 -11.34 16.50 4.10
N GLU A 197 -10.54 16.26 5.13
CA GLU A 197 -9.13 15.87 5.01
C GLU A 197 -9.00 14.39 5.36
N ILE A 198 -8.33 13.63 4.51
CA ILE A 198 -8.10 12.20 4.68
C ILE A 198 -6.67 11.84 4.31
N THR A 199 -6.10 10.85 4.97
CA THR A 199 -4.83 10.27 4.57
C THR A 199 -5.09 9.13 3.58
N LYS A 200 -4.50 9.17 2.39
CA LYS A 200 -4.63 8.07 1.42
C LYS A 200 -3.31 7.79 0.70
N PRO A 201 -3.09 6.53 0.28
CA PRO A 201 -2.07 6.23 -0.70
C PRO A 201 -2.46 6.88 -2.03
N LEU A 202 -1.61 7.75 -2.54
CA LEU A 202 -1.81 8.37 -3.84
C LEU A 202 -0.56 8.14 -4.69
N LYS A 203 -0.74 7.77 -5.95
CA LYS A 203 0.37 7.84 -6.92
C LYS A 203 0.72 9.31 -7.05
N ASN A 204 2.00 9.66 -6.81
CA ASN A 204 2.44 10.99 -7.20
C ASN A 204 2.23 11.11 -8.71
N PRO A 205 1.43 12.09 -9.18
CA PRO A 205 1.46 12.43 -10.59
C PRO A 205 2.87 12.97 -10.85
N ASN A 206 3.68 12.19 -11.58
CA ASN A 206 5.00 12.62 -12.04
C ASN A 206 4.92 13.97 -12.77
#